data_AF-A0A816E538-F1
#
_entry.id   AF-A0A816E538-F1
#
_cell.length_a   1.000
_cell.length_b   1.000
_cell.length_c   1.000
_cell.angle_alpha   90.00
_cell.angle_beta   90.00
_cell.angle_gamma   90.00
#
_symmetry.space_group_name_H-M   'P 1'
#
loop_
_entity.id
_entity.type
_entity.pdbx_description
1 polymer ?
#
loop_
_entity_poly.entity_id
_entity_poly.type
_entity_poly.pdbx_seq_one_letter_code
_entity_poly.pdbx_strand_id
1 'polypeptide(L)'
;LVCSTVNAYIQAFHGDFTIELYRAHVEDIAKILLIHMDDQNTQIQNAVFDTVFQFATQLKDASEIFINEIRNVKHKHRNQTLCDTLIERIQKSK
;
A
#
# COMPACT_ATOMS: atom_id res chain seq x y z
N LEU A 1 4.18 9.17 -10.95
CA LEU A 1 5.45 9.58 -10.29
C LEU A 1 5.61 8.89 -8.94
N VAL A 2 4.69 9.05 -7.99
CA VAL A 2 4.83 8.41 -6.66
C VAL A 2 4.92 6.88 -6.74
N CYS A 3 4.00 6.21 -7.45
CA CYS A 3 4.01 4.75 -7.57
C CYS A 3 5.31 4.23 -8.21
N SER A 4 5.80 4.89 -9.27
CA SER A 4 7.04 4.51 -9.95
C SER A 4 8.27 4.69 -9.06
N THR A 5 8.33 5.77 -8.28
CA THR A 5 9.45 6.03 -7.36
C THR A 5 9.45 5.03 -6.21
N VAL A 6 8.30 4.78 -5.59
CA VAL A 6 8.17 3.78 -4.50
C VAL A 6 8.47 2.38 -5.03
N ASN A 7 7.99 2.02 -6.21
CA ASN A 7 8.30 0.73 -6.82
C ASN A 7 9.81 0.57 -7.01
N ALA A 8 10.52 1.57 -7.55
CA ALA A 8 11.97 1.52 -7.69
C ALA A 8 12.68 1.35 -6.34
N TYR A 9 12.19 2.01 -5.29
CA TYR A 9 12.73 1.87 -3.94
C TYR A 9 12.55 0.45 -3.36
N ILE A 10 11.36 -0.14 -3.52
CA ILE A 10 11.11 -1.52 -3.08
C ILE A 10 11.95 -2.53 -3.88
N GLN A 11 12.11 -2.32 -5.19
CA GLN A 11 12.98 -3.17 -6.02
C GLN A 11 14.46 -3.08 -5.62
N ALA A 12 14.86 -2.02 -4.90
CA ALA A 12 16.20 -1.88 -4.35
C ALA A 12 16.39 -2.62 -3.02
N PHE A 13 15.33 -3.18 -2.42
CA PHE A 13 15.48 -4.12 -1.33
C PHE A 13 16.17 -5.37 -1.89
N HIS A 14 17.45 -5.54 -1.54
CA HIS A 14 18.26 -6.69 -1.95
C HIS A 14 17.62 -8.02 -1.48
N GLY A 15 18.13 -9.16 -1.96
CA GLY A 15 17.51 -10.50 -1.75
C GLY A 15 17.34 -10.96 -0.30
N ASP A 16 17.82 -10.18 0.65
CA ASP A 16 17.74 -10.29 2.09
C ASP A 16 16.62 -9.42 2.71
N PHE A 17 15.62 -9.00 1.91
CA PHE A 17 14.41 -8.37 2.44
C PHE A 17 13.74 -9.26 3.51
N THR A 18 13.62 -8.72 4.72
CA THR A 18 12.81 -9.29 5.80
C THR A 18 11.94 -8.20 6.39
N ILE A 19 10.71 -8.57 6.78
CA ILE A 19 9.80 -7.57 7.34
C ILE A 19 10.33 -7.04 8.67
N GLU A 20 11.12 -7.83 9.41
CA GLU A 20 11.78 -7.43 10.64
C GLU A 20 12.75 -6.25 10.44
N LEU A 21 13.50 -6.24 9.34
CA LEU A 21 14.45 -5.17 9.02
C LEU A 21 13.79 -3.96 8.36
N TYR A 22 12.77 -4.19 7.54
CA TYR A 22 12.19 -3.14 6.68
C TYR A 22 10.79 -2.66 7.12
N ARG A 23 10.26 -3.12 8.26
CA ARG A 23 8.90 -2.76 8.75
C ARG A 23 8.61 -1.27 8.66
N ALA A 24 9.49 -0.44 9.25
CA ALA A 24 9.29 1.02 9.29
C ALA A 24 9.23 1.63 7.88
N HIS A 25 10.08 1.15 6.97
CA HIS A 25 10.05 1.59 5.57
C HIS A 25 8.74 1.19 4.87
N VAL A 26 8.25 -0.03 5.10
CA VAL A 26 6.98 -0.49 4.53
C VAL A 26 5.79 0.30 5.09
N GLU A 27 5.79 0.61 6.39
CA GLU A 27 4.78 1.46 7.02
C GLU A 27 4.77 2.87 6.43
N ASP A 28 5.95 3.49 6.24
CA ASP A 28 6.05 4.83 5.66
C ASP A 28 5.64 4.85 4.18
N ILE A 29 6.01 3.82 3.43
CA ILE A 29 5.53 3.62 2.05
C ILE A 29 4.00 3.52 2.01
N ALA A 30 3.42 2.70 2.89
CA ALA A 30 1.97 2.55 2.96
C ALA A 30 1.31 3.90 3.23
N LYS A 31 1.79 4.66 4.22
CA LYS A 31 1.27 6.00 4.54
C LYS A 31 1.35 6.96 3.34
N ILE A 32 2.51 7.02 2.66
CA ILE A 32 2.70 7.88 1.48
C ILE A 32 1.72 7.50 0.38
N LEU A 33 1.60 6.22 0.05
CA LEU A 33 0.68 5.75 -0.98
C LEU A 33 -0.76 6.08 -0.61
N LEU A 34 -1.18 5.82 0.63
CA LEU A 34 -2.57 6.04 1.04
C LEU A 34 -2.98 7.51 0.99
N ILE A 35 -2.08 8.46 1.24
CA ILE A 35 -2.35 9.89 1.01
C ILE A 35 -2.77 10.14 -0.45
N HIS A 36 -2.07 9.52 -1.41
CA HIS A 36 -2.39 9.64 -2.83
C HIS A 36 -3.58 8.78 -3.27
N MET A 37 -3.95 7.76 -2.49
CA MET A 37 -5.18 6.99 -2.76
C MET A 37 -6.43 7.83 -2.52
N ASP A 38 -6.35 8.88 -1.71
CA ASP A 38 -7.47 9.80 -1.51
C ASP A 38 -7.56 10.89 -2.61
N ASP A 39 -6.67 10.95 -3.61
CA ASP A 39 -6.63 12.02 -4.65
C ASP A 39 -7.97 12.20 -5.41
N GLN A 40 -8.30 13.40 -5.92
CA GLN A 40 -9.53 13.60 -6.70
C GLN A 40 -9.46 12.99 -8.11
N ASN A 41 -8.24 12.82 -8.64
CA ASN A 41 -8.02 12.23 -9.94
C ASN A 41 -8.13 10.70 -9.84
N THR A 42 -9.16 10.14 -10.49
CA THR A 42 -9.42 8.69 -10.50
C THR A 42 -8.30 7.86 -11.11
N GLN A 43 -7.53 8.41 -12.05
CA GLN A 43 -6.37 7.72 -12.60
C GLN A 43 -5.26 7.56 -11.55
N ILE A 44 -5.05 8.58 -10.71
CA ILE A 44 -4.10 8.53 -9.59
C ILE A 44 -4.60 7.53 -8.54
N GLN A 45 -5.88 7.61 -8.15
CA GLN A 45 -6.46 6.66 -7.19
C GLN A 45 -6.26 5.21 -7.63
N ASN A 46 -6.62 4.88 -8.88
CA ASN A 46 -6.52 3.52 -9.40
C ASN A 46 -5.06 3.04 -9.44
N ALA A 47 -4.15 3.88 -9.93
CA ALA A 47 -2.73 3.52 -9.97
C ALA A 47 -2.15 3.25 -8.57
N VAL A 48 -2.56 4.04 -7.58
CA VAL A 48 -2.15 3.84 -6.18
C VAL A 48 -2.80 2.59 -5.59
N PHE A 49 -4.08 2.37 -5.82
CA PHE A 49 -4.81 1.17 -5.38
C PHE A 49 -4.10 -0.10 -5.85
N ASP A 50 -3.79 -0.17 -7.15
CA ASP A 50 -3.12 -1.32 -7.75
C ASP A 50 -1.70 -1.50 -7.18
N THR A 51 -0.98 -0.40 -6.94
CA THR A 51 0.37 -0.42 -6.34
C THR A 51 0.34 -0.93 -4.90
N VAL A 52 -0.61 -0.46 -4.07
CA VAL A 52 -0.77 -0.93 -2.69
C VAL A 52 -1.14 -2.41 -2.67
N PHE A 53 -2.08 -2.81 -3.52
CA PHE A 53 -2.46 -4.22 -3.67
C PHE A 53 -1.26 -5.10 -4.07
N GLN A 54 -0.47 -4.65 -5.04
CA GLN A 54 0.73 -5.34 -5.47
C GLN A 54 1.73 -5.51 -4.33
N PHE A 55 2.07 -4.45 -3.59
CA PHE A 55 3.05 -4.56 -2.51
C PHE A 55 2.55 -5.39 -1.34
N ALA A 56 1.28 -5.26 -0.98
CA ALA A 56 0.67 -6.04 0.10
C ALA A 56 0.65 -7.56 -0.19
N THR A 57 0.67 -7.96 -1.47
CA THR A 57 0.61 -9.36 -1.90
C THR A 57 1.96 -9.95 -2.32
N GLN A 58 2.87 -9.13 -2.86
CA GLN A 58 4.19 -9.59 -3.32
C GLN A 58 5.25 -9.55 -2.22
N LEU A 59 5.18 -8.60 -1.29
CA LEU A 59 6.12 -8.53 -0.18
C LEU A 59 5.73 -9.54 0.90
N LYS A 60 6.65 -10.48 1.16
CA LYS A 60 6.48 -11.52 2.18
C LYS A 60 6.14 -10.87 3.54
N ASP A 61 5.07 -11.36 4.17
CA ASP A 61 4.59 -10.95 5.49
C ASP A 61 4.20 -9.45 5.64
N ALA A 62 4.05 -8.71 4.53
CA ALA A 62 3.72 -7.28 4.55
C ALA A 62 2.20 -6.99 4.58
N SER A 63 1.35 -7.97 4.25
CA SER A 63 -0.09 -7.77 4.07
C SER A 63 -0.79 -7.10 5.26
N GLU A 64 -0.45 -7.52 6.50
CA GLU A 64 -1.08 -6.99 7.71
C GLU A 64 -0.68 -5.55 7.99
N ILE A 65 0.53 -5.14 7.58
CA ILE A 65 0.98 -3.76 7.70
C ILE A 65 0.10 -2.87 6.82
N PHE A 66 -0.07 -3.24 5.55
CA PHE A 66 -0.92 -2.46 4.63
C PHE A 66 -2.38 -2.44 5.09
N ILE A 67 -2.95 -3.56 5.54
CA ILE A 67 -4.33 -3.61 6.04
C ILE A 67 -4.50 -2.68 7.25
N ASN A 68 -3.55 -2.68 8.20
CA ASN A 68 -3.62 -1.84 9.37
C ASN A 68 -3.49 -0.36 9.02
N GLU A 69 -2.57 0.01 8.14
CA GLU A 69 -2.45 1.40 7.68
C GLU A 69 -3.69 1.87 6.93
N ILE A 70 -4.31 1.03 6.08
CA ILE A 70 -5.57 1.36 5.41
C ILE A 70 -6.68 1.63 6.45
N ARG A 71 -6.80 0.79 7.50
CA ARG A 71 -7.77 0.99 8.58
C ARG A 71 -7.52 2.30 9.34
N ASN A 72 -6.25 2.63 9.60
CA ASN A 72 -5.86 3.84 10.33
C ASN A 72 -6.25 5.13 9.60
N VAL A 73 -6.24 5.13 8.27
CA VAL A 73 -6.55 6.32 7.46
C VAL A 73 -7.95 6.32 6.86
N LYS A 74 -8.66 5.18 6.82
CA LYS A 74 -10.00 5.04 6.20
C LYS A 74 -10.95 6.19 6.55
N HIS A 75 -11.08 6.52 7.84
CA HIS A 75 -12.02 7.54 8.32
C HIS A 75 -11.66 8.97 7.87
N LYS A 76 -10.44 9.18 7.35
CA LYS A 76 -9.94 10.45 6.82
C LYS A 76 -10.14 10.57 5.31
N HIS A 77 -10.39 9.46 4.61
CA HIS A 77 -10.56 9.44 3.16
C HIS A 77 -11.98 9.85 2.76
N ARG A 78 -12.08 10.51 1.62
CA ARG A 78 -13.34 10.87 0.97
C ARG A 78 -14.11 9.64 0.49
N ASN A 79 -13.39 8.63 -0.01
CA ASN A 79 -13.97 7.37 -0.47
C ASN A 79 -13.54 6.21 0.45
N GLN A 80 -14.33 5.98 1.50
CA GLN A 80 -14.08 4.90 2.44
C GLN A 80 -14.32 3.51 1.84
N THR A 81 -15.23 3.39 0.86
CA THR A 81 -15.54 2.13 0.17
C THR A 81 -14.33 1.63 -0.64
N LEU A 82 -13.52 2.53 -1.18
CA LEU A 82 -12.27 2.16 -1.87
C LEU A 82 -11.29 1.48 -0.91
N CYS A 83 -11.20 1.97 0.34
CA CYS A 83 -10.37 1.36 1.39
C CYS A 83 -10.88 -0.05 1.76
N ASP A 84 -12.19 -0.21 1.93
CA ASP A 84 -12.80 -1.51 2.22
C ASP A 84 -12.57 -2.51 1.10
N THR A 85 -12.75 -2.07 -0.15
CA THR A 85 -12.49 -2.88 -1.35
C THR A 85 -11.04 -3.35 -1.41
N LEU A 86 -10.10 -2.47 -1.07
CA LEU A 86 -8.67 -2.80 -1.06
C LEU A 86 -8.34 -3.84 0.01
N ILE A 87 -8.84 -3.66 1.23
CA ILE A 87 -8.67 -4.63 2.33
C ILE A 87 -9.19 -6.00 1.92
N GLU A 88 -10.43 -6.07 1.42
CA GLU A 88 -11.02 -7.32 0.96
C GLU A 88 -10.18 -8.00 -0.12
N ARG A 89 -9.68 -7.23 -1.08
CA ARG A 89 -8.87 -7.76 -2.18
C ARG A 89 -7.55 -8.34 -1.68
N ILE A 90 -6.88 -7.65 -0.75
CA ILE A 90 -5.64 -8.14 -0.12
C ILE A 90 -5.92 -9.44 0.65
N GLN A 91 -6.99 -9.48 1.45
CA GLN A 91 -7.35 -10.64 2.26
C GLN A 91 -7.70 -11.87 1.41
N LYS A 92 -8.37 -11.68 0.28
CA LYS A 92 -8.72 -12.75 -0.68
C LYS A 92 -7.51 -13.27 -1.49
N SER A 93 -6.39 -12.56 -1.46
CA SER A 93 -5.18 -12.91 -2.23
C SER A 93 -4.10 -13.59 -1.38
N LYS A 94 -4.36 -13.78 -0.09
CA LYS A 94 -3.61 -14.71 0.77
C LYS A 94 -4.03 -16.15 0.48
#